data_AF-A0A918L2Y0-F1
#
_entry.id   AF-A0A918L2Y0-F1
#
_cell.length_a   1.000
_cell.length_b   1.000
_cell.length_c   1.000
_cell.angle_alpha   90.00
_cell.angle_beta   90.00
_cell.angle_gamma   90.00
#
_symmetry.space_group_name_H-M   'P 1'
#
loop_
_entity.id
_entity.type
_entity.pdbx_description
1 polymer ?
#
loop_
_entity_poly.entity_id
_entity_poly.type
_entity_poly.pdbx_seq_one_letter_code
_entity_poly.pdbx_strand_id
1 'polypeptide(L)' 'MESRIVSIVAHVNATHACSAHGAGAGCAPLIADVVLCDAGSDHVEWAVCARWLRENSDARAWLRTHPVEAAGLDPV' A
#
# COMPACT_ATOMS: atom_id res chain seq x y z
N MET A 1 -1.19 16.66 12.18
CA MET A 1 -2.40 15.99 11.67
C MET A 1 -1.89 14.75 10.98
N GLU A 2 -2.15 13.56 11.55
CA GLU A 2 -1.52 12.31 11.12
C GLU A 2 -2.45 11.54 10.19
N SER A 3 -1.98 11.26 8.98
CA SER A 3 -2.63 10.34 8.04
C SER A 3 -2.62 8.93 8.62
N ARG A 4 -3.72 8.19 8.51
CA ARG A 4 -3.78 6.78 8.95
C ARG A 4 -4.17 5.86 7.81
N ILE A 5 -3.57 4.68 7.77
CA ILE A 5 -3.98 3.60 6.88
C ILE A 5 -5.27 2.99 7.42
N VAL A 6 -6.31 2.97 6.59
CA VAL A 6 -7.61 2.36 6.94
C VAL A 6 -7.84 1.06 6.18
N SER A 7 -7.18 0.85 5.04
CA SER A 7 -7.26 -0.40 4.29
C SER A 7 -6.01 -0.63 3.45
N ILE A 8 -5.61 -1.90 3.32
CA ILE A 8 -4.62 -2.37 2.34
C ILE A 8 -5.23 -3.59 1.65
N VAL A 9 -5.37 -3.54 0.33
CA VAL A 9 -5.93 -4.63 -0.47
C VAL A 9 -4.97 -5.01 -1.59
N ALA A 10 -4.98 -6.28 -2.01
CA ALA A 10 -4.14 -6.73 -3.13
C ALA A 10 -4.50 -5.98 -4.41
N HIS A 11 -3.48 -5.38 -5.03
CA HIS A 11 -3.63 -4.61 -6.26
C HIS A 11 -3.73 -5.56 -7.45
N VAL A 12 -4.75 -5.34 -8.28
CA VAL A 12 -5.06 -6.23 -9.41
C VAL A 12 -4.41 -5.76 -10.72
N ASN A 13 -3.67 -4.64 -10.73
CA ASN A 13 -3.23 -4.00 -11.98
C ASN A 13 -1.69 -3.91 -12.14
N ALA A 14 -1.17 -4.34 -13.29
CA ALA A 14 0.28 -4.50 -13.50
C ALA A 14 0.98 -3.26 -14.11
N THR A 15 0.27 -2.19 -14.45
CA THR A 15 0.76 -1.19 -15.42
C THR A 15 1.11 0.19 -14.88
N HIS A 16 1.10 0.44 -13.56
CA HIS A 16 1.30 1.80 -13.02
C HIS A 16 2.58 2.01 -12.20
N ALA A 17 2.89 3.28 -11.95
CA ALA A 17 3.95 3.73 -11.08
C ALA A 17 3.55 3.59 -9.61
N CYS A 18 4.50 3.22 -8.74
CA CYS A 18 4.26 3.23 -7.30
C CYS A 18 4.04 4.67 -6.83
N SER A 19 2.93 4.96 -6.14
CA SER A 19 2.64 6.31 -5.63
C SER A 19 3.73 6.85 -4.72
N ALA A 20 4.48 5.96 -4.03
CA ALA A 20 5.55 6.34 -3.13
C ALA A 20 6.91 6.56 -3.81
N HIS A 21 7.17 5.92 -4.96
CA HIS A 21 8.51 5.92 -5.58
C HIS A 21 8.53 6.47 -7.01
N GLY A 22 7.36 6.66 -7.64
CA GLY A 22 7.22 7.12 -9.00
C GLY A 22 7.58 6.08 -10.07
N ALA A 23 7.40 6.45 -11.34
CA ALA A 23 7.58 5.56 -12.49
C ALA A 23 9.05 5.15 -12.71
N GLY A 24 10.00 6.03 -12.35
CA GLY A 24 11.43 5.81 -12.56
C GLY A 24 12.09 4.84 -11.58
N ALA A 25 11.41 4.46 -10.50
CA ALA A 25 11.97 3.61 -9.46
C ALA A 25 11.90 2.09 -9.75
N GLY A 26 11.30 1.69 -10.88
CA GLY A 26 11.25 0.28 -11.28
C GLY A 26 10.54 -0.64 -10.29
N CYS A 27 9.58 -0.11 -9.53
CA CYS A 27 8.92 -0.79 -8.40
C CYS A 27 7.87 -1.85 -8.80
N ALA A 28 7.95 -2.40 -10.01
CA ALA A 28 6.99 -3.37 -10.53
C ALA A 28 7.30 -4.81 -10.04
N PRO A 29 6.27 -5.63 -9.74
CA PRO A 29 4.84 -5.29 -9.80
C PRO A 29 4.37 -4.43 -8.60
N LEU A 30 3.33 -3.61 -8.84
CA LEU A 30 2.54 -3.06 -7.75
C LEU A 30 1.65 -4.18 -7.19
N ILE A 31 1.57 -4.27 -5.87
CA ILE A 31 0.92 -5.42 -5.22
C ILE A 31 -0.19 -5.01 -4.25
N ALA A 32 -0.30 -3.74 -3.86
CA ALA A 32 -1.37 -3.29 -2.99
C ALA A 32 -1.93 -1.91 -3.35
N ASP A 33 -3.24 -1.73 -3.13
CA ASP A 33 -3.88 -0.42 -2.99
C ASP A 33 -4.03 -0.12 -1.50
N VAL A 34 -3.59 1.08 -1.09
CA VAL A 34 -3.60 1.56 0.29
C VAL A 34 -4.57 2.73 0.36
N VAL A 35 -5.54 2.63 1.26
CA VAL A 35 -6.49 3.71 1.53
C VAL A 35 -6.03 4.48 2.76
N LEU A 36 -5.77 5.77 2.58
CA LEU A 36 -5.38 6.72 3.63
C LEU A 36 -6.57 7.60 4.01
N CYS A 37 -6.80 7.79 5.31
CA CYS A 37 -7.79 8.72 5.83
C CYS A 37 -7.05 9.88 6.53
N ASP A 38 -7.28 11.10 6.06
CA ASP A 38 -6.86 12.34 6.71
C ASP A 38 -8.05 13.02 7.39
N ALA A 39 -7.80 13.87 8.38
CA ALA A 39 -8.85 14.54 9.17
C ALA A 39 -9.71 15.56 8.40
N GLY A 40 -9.65 15.58 7.06
CA GLY A 40 -10.43 16.46 6.21
C GLY A 40 -10.59 16.00 4.75
N SER A 41 -10.28 14.73 4.43
CA SER A 41 -10.42 14.20 3.07
C SER A 41 -11.15 12.86 3.05
N ASP A 42 -12.00 12.70 2.05
CA ASP A 42 -12.55 11.41 1.66
C ASP A 42 -11.39 10.59 1.07
N HIS A 43 -10.88 9.64 1.84
CA HIS A 43 -10.06 8.50 1.42
C HIS A 43 -9.19 8.66 0.16
N VAL A 44 -7.87 8.74 0.34
CA VAL A 44 -6.91 8.75 -0.78
C VAL A 44 -6.40 7.34 -1.04
N GLU A 45 -6.54 6.85 -2.28
CA GLU A 45 -6.09 5.51 -2.71
C GLU A 45 -4.69 5.57 -3.36
N TRP A 46 -3.75 4.76 -2.86
CA TRP A 46 -2.37 4.69 -3.31
C TRP A 46 -1.99 3.28 -3.77
N ALA A 47 -1.55 3.14 -5.02
CA ALA A 47 -0.96 1.89 -5.49
C ALA A 47 0.53 1.81 -5.09
N VAL A 48 0.89 0.75 -4.35
CA VAL A 48 2.21 0.58 -3.75
C VAL A 48 2.85 -0.77 -4.08
N CYS A 49 4.18 -0.79 -4.07
CA CYS A 49 4.98 -2.00 -4.26
C CYS A 49 5.32 -2.69 -2.94
N ALA A 50 5.78 -3.94 -3.02
CA ALA A 50 6.17 -4.72 -1.86
C ALA A 50 7.27 -4.06 -1.02
N ARG A 51 8.16 -3.29 -1.66
CA ARG A 51 9.20 -2.53 -0.96
C ARG A 51 8.58 -1.53 0.02
N TRP A 52 7.59 -0.75 -0.42
CA TRP A 52 6.96 0.24 0.43
C TRP A 52 6.24 -0.40 1.62
N LEU A 53 5.50 -1.51 1.39
CA LEU A 53 4.82 -2.24 2.47
C LEU A 53 5.80 -2.76 3.55
N ARG A 54 7.02 -3.14 3.14
CA ARG A 54 8.07 -3.60 4.07
C ARG A 54 8.78 -2.48 4.80
N GLU A 55 8.85 -1.28 4.22
CA GLU A 55 9.59 -0.14 4.77
C GLU A 55 8.68 0.79 5.61
N ASN A 56 7.39 0.91 5.27
CA ASN A 56 6.45 1.77 5.97
C ASN A 56 5.96 1.15 7.30
N SER A 57 6.18 1.86 8.42
CA SER A 57 5.84 1.37 9.76
C SER A 57 4.36 1.12 9.96
N ASP A 58 3.51 1.99 9.42
CA ASP A 58 2.07 1.94 9.61
C ASP A 58 1.46 0.82 8.77
N ALA A 59 1.98 0.62 7.55
CA ALA A 59 1.60 -0.51 6.72
C ALA A 59 1.95 -1.83 7.40
N ARG A 60 3.15 -1.95 7.96
CA ARG A 60 3.55 -3.12 8.74
C ARG A 60 2.66 -3.32 9.97
N ALA A 61 2.27 -2.23 10.65
CA ALA A 61 1.38 -2.32 11.81
C ALA A 61 0.00 -2.82 11.41
N TRP A 62 -0.56 -2.27 10.33
CA TRP A 62 -1.85 -2.68 9.77
C TRP A 62 -1.83 -4.15 9.33
N LEU A 63 -0.80 -4.59 8.60
CA LEU A 63 -0.69 -5.98 8.13
C LEU A 63 -0.58 -7.00 9.27
N ARG A 64 0.03 -6.62 10.40
CA ARG A 64 0.06 -7.49 11.59
C ARG A 64 -1.31 -7.73 12.21
N THR A 65 -2.24 -6.79 12.05
CA THR A 65 -3.62 -6.94 12.55
C THR A 65 -4.57 -7.51 11.50
N HIS A 66 -4.12 -7.68 10.25
CA HIS A 66 -4.90 -8.14 9.09
C HIS A 66 -4.16 -9.27 8.36
N PRO A 67 -4.02 -10.46 8.99
CA PRO A 67 -3.19 -11.54 8.47
C PRO A 67 -3.73 -12.16 7.18
N VAL A 68 -5.05 -12.08 6.93
CA VAL A 68 -5.68 -12.61 5.71
C VAL A 68 -5.27 -11.77 4.51
N GLU A 69 -5.33 -10.45 4.65
CA GLU A 69 -4.93 -9.48 3.65
C GLU A 69 -3.42 -9.54 3.44
N ALA A 70 -2.64 -9.68 4.50
CA ALA A 70 -1.18 -9.85 4.41
C ALA A 70 -0.78 -11.09 3.60
N ALA A 71 -1.50 -12.21 3.72
CA ALA A 71 -1.22 -13.42 2.96
C ALA A 71 -1.42 -13.25 1.43
N GLY A 72 -2.30 -12.33 1.03
CA GLY A 72 -2.53 -11.98 -0.38
C GLY A 72 -1.49 -11.01 -0.96
N LEU A 73 -0.55 -10.52 -0.14
CA LEU A 73 0.42 -9.48 -0.49
C LEU A 73 1.87 -9.97 -0.46
N ASP A 74 2.11 -11.28 -0.32
CA ASP A 74 3.44 -11.86 -0.33
C ASP A 74 3.86 -12.13 -1.79
N PRO A 75 4.81 -11.37 -2.36
CA PRO A 75 5.37 -11.71 -3.67
C PRO A 75 6.25 -12.95 -3.48
N VAL A 76 5.75 -14.11 -3.92
CA VAL A 76 6.53 -15.34 -4.07
C VAL A 76 7.81 -15.07 -4.86
#